data_AF-A0A924U9M4-F1
#
_entry.id   AF-A0A924U9M4-F1
#
_cell.length_a   1.000
_cell.length_b   1.000
_cell.length_c   1.000
_cell.angle_alpha   90.00
_cell.angle_beta   90.00
_cell.angle_gamma   90.00
#
_symmetry.space_group_name_H-M   'P 1'
#
loop_
_entity.id
_entity.type
_entity.pdbx_description
1 polymer ?
#
loop_
_entity_poly.entity_id
_entity_poly.type
_entity_poly.pdbx_seq_one_letter_code
_entity_poly.pdbx_strand_id
1 'polypeptide(L)'
;AYVSSTHMLLPRGLNLVFDERGGEKASGCLLHAKFLDTFASKAAEEMTRGQHYADSQEYIAYQRALAQQPDLWCKFSEKYINWRQLEILGLMSKGNWA
;
A
#
# COMPACT_ATOMS: atom_id res chain seq x y z
N ALA A 1 8.07 8.46 -13.64
CA ALA A 1 7.12 9.47 -13.13
C ALA A 1 5.88 8.74 -12.63
N TYR A 2 5.49 8.95 -11.37
CA TYR A 2 4.30 8.34 -10.75
C TYR A 2 3.17 9.38 -10.78
N VAL A 3 2.01 9.01 -11.31
CA VAL A 3 0.89 9.95 -11.60
C VAL A 3 -0.11 10.06 -10.43
N SER A 4 -0.12 9.09 -9.52
CA SER A 4 -0.90 9.11 -8.29
C SER A 4 -0.16 8.27 -7.25
N SER A 5 0.25 8.87 -6.14
CA SER A 5 0.89 8.27 -4.94
C SER A 5 1.41 6.82 -5.07
N THR A 6 2.31 6.54 -6.01
CA THR A 6 2.83 5.18 -6.31
C THR A 6 1.84 4.08 -6.75
N HIS A 7 0.58 4.41 -7.05
CA HIS A 7 -0.45 3.43 -7.44
C HIS A 7 -0.44 3.07 -8.94
N MET A 8 0.36 3.75 -9.76
CA MET A 8 0.51 3.46 -11.19
C MET A 8 1.95 3.59 -11.65
N LEU A 9 2.43 2.57 -12.37
CA LEU A 9 3.74 2.51 -13.02
C LEU A 9 3.65 2.94 -14.50
N LEU A 10 4.71 3.55 -15.01
CA LEU A 10 4.87 3.77 -16.45
C LEU A 10 5.91 2.78 -17.00
N PRO A 11 5.73 2.24 -18.22
CA PRO A 11 4.61 2.46 -19.14
C PRO A 11 3.28 1.79 -18.70
N ARG A 12 2.14 2.31 -19.18
CA ARG A 12 0.76 1.89 -18.79
C ARG A 12 0.56 0.38 -18.74
N GLY A 13 1.17 -0.36 -19.68
CA GLY A 13 1.06 -1.81 -19.78
C GLY A 13 1.52 -2.57 -18.53
N LEU A 14 2.40 -1.99 -17.71
CA LEU A 14 2.86 -2.62 -16.46
C LEU A 14 1.81 -2.67 -15.35
N ASN A 15 0.69 -1.95 -15.50
CA ASN A 15 -0.44 -2.02 -14.56
C ASN A 15 -1.50 -3.04 -14.96
N LEU A 16 -1.33 -3.74 -16.10
CA LEU A 16 -2.26 -4.76 -16.59
C LEU A 16 -1.86 -6.14 -16.05
N VAL A 17 -2.03 -6.30 -14.72
CA VAL A 17 -1.61 -7.50 -13.98
C VAL A 17 -2.61 -8.66 -14.07
N PHE A 18 -3.87 -8.37 -14.42
CA PHE A 18 -4.91 -9.39 -14.59
C PHE A 18 -4.90 -9.94 -16.02
N ASP A 19 -4.90 -11.27 -16.16
CA ASP A 19 -5.16 -11.94 -17.42
C ASP A 19 -6.64 -12.35 -17.48
N GLU A 20 -7.37 -11.82 -18.45
CA GLU A 20 -8.79 -12.10 -18.65
C GLU A 20 -9.05 -13.52 -19.19
N ARG A 21 -8.00 -14.25 -19.59
CA ARG A 21 -8.09 -15.57 -20.24
C ARG A 21 -7.54 -16.72 -19.37
N GLY A 22 -7.27 -16.48 -18.09
CA GLY A 22 -6.88 -17.53 -17.13
C GLY A 22 -5.38 -17.89 -17.14
N GLY A 23 -4.50 -16.92 -17.42
CA GLY A 23 -3.04 -17.07 -17.34
C GLY A 23 -2.43 -16.41 -16.11
N GLU A 24 -1.27 -16.91 -15.67
CA GLU A 24 -0.44 -16.24 -14.67
C GLU A 24 0.62 -15.35 -15.34
N LYS A 25 0.48 -14.03 -15.18
CA LYS A 25 1.50 -13.06 -15.58
C LYS A 25 2.43 -12.76 -14.43
N ALA A 26 3.69 -12.51 -14.75
CA ALA A 26 4.65 -11.99 -13.77
C ALA A 26 4.10 -10.68 -13.19
N SER A 27 3.94 -10.66 -11.87
CA SER A 27 3.43 -9.53 -11.11
C SER A 27 4.28 -9.33 -9.86
N GLY A 28 4.21 -8.14 -9.27
CA GLY A 28 4.96 -7.79 -8.07
C GLY A 28 4.11 -6.93 -7.14
N CYS A 29 4.50 -6.90 -5.87
CA CYS A 29 3.87 -6.05 -4.87
C CYS A 29 4.71 -4.79 -4.64
N LEU A 30 4.03 -3.65 -4.46
CA LEU A 30 4.64 -2.46 -3.90
C LEU A 30 4.20 -2.31 -2.44
N LEU A 31 5.15 -2.34 -1.50
CA LEU A 31 4.85 -2.20 -0.08
C LEU A 31 4.57 -0.74 0.24
N HIS A 32 3.34 -0.43 0.63
CA HIS A 32 2.92 0.91 1.02
C HIS A 32 2.72 0.99 2.54
N ALA A 33 3.76 1.42 3.25
CA ALA A 33 3.76 1.52 4.71
C ALA A 33 3.19 2.88 5.16
N LYS A 34 1.86 3.01 5.15
CA LYS A 34 1.16 4.26 5.51
C LYS A 34 1.34 4.63 7.00
N PHE A 35 1.49 3.63 7.88
CA PHE A 35 1.54 3.80 9.35
C PHE A 35 2.92 3.49 9.95
N LEU A 36 4.01 3.88 9.28
CA LEU A 36 5.33 3.85 9.93
C LEU A 36 5.34 4.83 11.11
N ASP A 37 6.17 4.58 12.12
CA ASP A 37 6.30 5.37 13.37
C ASP A 37 6.32 6.90 13.15
N THR A 38 6.91 7.36 12.04
CA THR A 38 6.91 8.78 11.63
C THR A 38 5.56 9.35 11.16
N PHE A 39 4.51 8.54 11.04
CA PHE A 39 3.23 8.98 10.49
C PHE A 39 2.50 9.90 11.48
N ALA A 40 2.59 9.63 12.79
CA ALA A 40 1.99 10.52 13.79
C ALA A 40 2.65 11.90 13.78
N SER A 41 3.99 11.96 13.69
CA SER A 41 4.73 13.22 13.59
C SER A 41 4.47 13.95 12.28
N LYS A 42 4.44 13.23 11.14
CA LYS A 42 4.12 13.81 9.83
C LYS A 42 2.68 14.29 9.75
N ALA A 43 1.72 13.56 10.33
CA ALA A 43 0.32 13.98 10.37
C ALA A 43 0.15 15.28 11.18
N ALA A 44 0.86 15.43 12.30
CA ALA A 44 0.84 16.67 13.10
C ALA A 44 1.46 17.87 12.35
N GLU A 45 2.59 17.66 11.68
CA GLU A 45 3.24 18.67 10.82
C GLU A 45 2.31 19.09 9.69
N GLU A 46 1.72 18.13 9.00
CA GLU A 46 0.89 18.38 7.83
C GLU A 46 -0.48 19.00 8.18
N MET A 47 -1.06 18.67 9.36
CA MET A 47 -2.22 19.40 9.92
C MET A 47 -1.94 20.88 10.17
N THR A 48 -0.70 21.23 10.51
CA THR A 48 -0.28 22.63 10.71
C THR A 48 -0.11 23.36 9.37
N ARG A 49 0.31 22.62 8.33
CA ARG A 49 0.66 23.15 7.02
C ARG A 49 -0.55 23.41 6.11
N GLY A 50 -1.67 22.70 6.30
CA GLY A 50 -2.96 22.99 5.66
C GLY A 50 -3.00 22.82 4.14
N GLN A 51 -2.03 22.14 3.54
CA GLN A 51 -1.91 21.94 2.08
C GLN A 51 -2.48 20.57 1.63
N HIS A 52 -3.65 20.19 2.12
CA HIS A 52 -4.21 18.86 1.85
C HIS A 52 -5.32 18.83 0.81
N TYR A 53 -5.34 17.71 0.07
CA TYR A 53 -6.50 17.28 -0.72
C TYR A 53 -7.71 17.08 0.22
N ALA A 54 -8.86 17.64 -0.14
CA ALA A 54 -10.12 17.52 0.62
C ALA A 54 -10.06 17.99 2.11
N ASP A 55 -9.46 19.15 2.39
CA ASP A 55 -9.45 19.79 3.72
C ASP A 55 -8.91 18.91 4.86
N SER A 56 -7.99 18.00 4.56
CA SER A 56 -7.32 17.15 5.58
C SER A 56 -8.25 16.17 6.31
N GLN A 57 -9.46 15.91 5.78
CA GLN A 57 -10.44 15.03 6.45
C GLN A 57 -9.89 13.63 6.76
N GLU A 58 -9.12 13.04 5.83
CA GLU A 58 -8.47 11.75 6.04
C GLU A 58 -7.47 11.78 7.20
N TYR A 59 -6.71 12.87 7.33
CA TYR A 59 -5.71 13.02 8.38
C TYR A 59 -6.34 13.22 9.76
N ILE A 60 -7.46 13.95 9.85
CA ILE A 60 -8.23 14.09 11.10
C ILE A 60 -8.76 12.73 11.56
N ALA A 61 -9.29 11.93 10.62
CA ALA A 61 -9.74 10.57 10.90
C ALA A 61 -8.60 9.67 11.37
N TYR A 62 -7.44 9.73 10.71
CA TYR A 62 -6.26 8.96 11.12
C TYR A 62 -5.74 9.39 12.49
N GLN A 63 -5.66 10.68 12.79
CA GLN A 63 -5.20 11.17 14.09
C GLN A 63 -6.11 10.66 15.22
N ARG A 64 -7.44 10.72 15.04
CA ARG A 64 -8.40 10.20 16.02
C ARG A 64 -8.28 8.69 16.19
N ALA A 65 -8.12 7.95 15.10
CA ALA A 65 -7.96 6.49 15.15
C ALA A 65 -6.63 6.11 15.82
N LEU A 66 -5.51 6.73 15.43
CA LEU A 66 -4.18 6.46 15.97
C LEU A 66 -4.02 6.87 17.43
N ALA A 67 -4.71 7.92 17.88
CA ALA A 67 -4.73 8.31 19.29
C ALA A 67 -5.26 7.20 20.20
N GLN A 68 -6.07 6.28 19.66
CA GLN A 68 -6.59 5.11 20.39
C GLN A 68 -5.65 3.89 20.31
N GLN A 69 -4.46 4.02 19.68
CA GLN A 69 -3.51 2.93 19.43
C GLN A 69 -4.22 1.67 18.90
N PRO A 70 -4.84 1.74 17.71
CA PRO A 70 -5.63 0.64 17.21
C PRO A 70 -4.69 -0.51 16.86
N ASP A 71 -4.97 -1.69 17.41
CA ASP A 71 -4.31 -2.90 16.95
C ASP A 71 -4.77 -3.18 15.52
N LEU A 72 -3.86 -2.95 14.57
CA LEU A 72 -4.10 -3.24 13.15
C LEU A 72 -3.93 -4.75 12.85
N TRP A 73 -3.53 -5.54 13.84
CA TRP A 73 -3.42 -6.98 13.71
C TRP A 73 -4.80 -7.62 13.78
N CYS A 74 -5.07 -8.50 12.83
CA CYS A 74 -6.24 -9.36 12.84
C CYS A 74 -5.83 -10.79 12.48
N LYS A 75 -6.80 -11.71 12.48
CA LYS A 75 -6.56 -13.13 12.14
C LYS A 75 -6.00 -13.37 10.72
N PHE A 76 -6.01 -12.35 9.86
CA PHE A 76 -5.46 -12.40 8.49
C PHE A 76 -4.15 -11.61 8.36
N SER A 77 -3.67 -11.00 9.44
CA SER A 77 -2.41 -10.27 9.45
C SER A 77 -1.25 -11.25 9.55
N GLU A 78 -0.26 -11.07 8.68
CA GLU A 78 0.91 -11.93 8.59
C GLU A 78 2.20 -11.11 8.74
N LYS A 79 3.19 -11.67 9.44
CA LYS A 79 4.49 -11.02 9.55
C LYS A 79 5.19 -11.14 8.21
N TYR A 80 5.58 -10.01 7.63
CA TYR A 80 6.36 -10.01 6.39
C TYR A 80 7.74 -10.66 6.61
N ILE A 81 8.08 -11.65 5.79
CA ILE A 81 9.35 -12.37 5.81
C ILE A 81 10.17 -12.05 4.56
N ASN A 82 9.64 -12.35 3.38
CA ASN A 82 10.29 -12.13 2.08
C ASN A 82 9.28 -12.25 0.92
N TRP A 83 9.76 -12.11 -0.32
CA TRP A 83 8.93 -12.19 -1.52
C TRP A 83 8.30 -13.58 -1.76
N ARG A 84 8.93 -14.69 -1.33
CA ARG A 84 8.36 -16.04 -1.50
C ARG A 84 7.06 -16.20 -0.71
N GLN A 85 6.98 -15.56 0.46
CA GLN A 85 5.73 -15.50 1.23
C GLN A 85 4.62 -14.81 0.43
N LEU A 86 4.92 -13.71 -0.25
CA LEU A 86 3.92 -12.98 -1.04
C LEU A 86 3.39 -13.82 -2.21
N GLU A 87 4.24 -14.64 -2.82
CA GLU A 87 3.83 -15.62 -3.83
C GLU A 87 2.93 -16.71 -3.22
N ILE A 88 3.33 -17.31 -2.10
CA ILE A 88 2.54 -18.35 -1.42
C ILE A 88 1.16 -17.81 -0.98
N LEU A 89 1.10 -16.55 -0.56
CA LEU A 89 -0.15 -15.87 -0.19
C LEU A 89 -1.00 -15.46 -1.40
N GLY A 90 -0.52 -15.67 -2.64
CA GLY A 90 -1.24 -15.31 -3.87
C GLY A 90 -1.27 -13.79 -4.13
N LEU A 91 -0.40 -13.00 -3.49
CA LEU A 91 -0.32 -11.55 -3.65
C LEU A 91 0.53 -11.14 -4.86
N MET A 92 1.40 -12.02 -5.34
CA MET A 92 2.15 -11.87 -6.58
C MET A 92 2.34 -13.22 -7.26
N SER A 93 2.66 -13.22 -8.54
CA SER A 93 3.02 -14.42 -9.31
C SER A 93 4.34 -14.19 -10.04
N LYS A 94 5.20 -15.20 -10.07
CA LYS A 94 6.37 -15.20 -10.97
C LYS A 94 5.99 -15.42 -12.43
N GLY A 95 4.75 -15.80 -12.72
CA GLY A 95 4.31 -16.28 -14.03
C GLY A 95 5.11 -17.50 -14.47
N ASN A 96 5.19 -17.72 -15.79
CA ASN A 96 5.96 -18.81 -16.39
C ASN A 96 7.49 -18.61 -16.37
N TRP A 97 8.02 -17.71 -15.53
CA TRP A 97 9.46 -17.65 -15.27
C TRP A 97 9.84 -18.79 -14.31
N ALA A 98 10.16 -19.94 -14.91
CA ALA A 98 10.92 -21.03 -14.31
C ALA A 98 12.29 -21.13 -14.99
#